data_AF-A0A837NTL8-F1
#
_entry.id   AF-A0A837NTL8-F1
#
_cell.length_a   1.000
_cell.length_b   1.000
_cell.length_c   1.000
_cell.angle_alpha   90.00
_cell.angle_beta   90.00
_cell.angle_gamma   90.00
#
_symmetry.space_group_name_H-M   'P 1'
#
loop_
_entity.id
_entity.type
_entity.pdbx_description
1 polymer ?
#
loop_
_entity_poly.entity_id
_entity_poly.type
_entity_poly.pdbx_seq_one_letter_code
_entity_poly.pdbx_strand_id
1 'polypeptide(L)'
;MKKAFLLVSLLSTFLIGCSSTSPSKNLEQFETHTGGQVMGDATSFYWVTNKLTQPHTSADYVTMGDYGWYKTDYVWSEDVLREFVREGELRDDSLALVPYRVHVRFNQSGEAVYQQYRIGKKVLPLQSVQLDRYKQEATSVLDVTEKQNDEGLELLQGYWNGKTFQTCSGKQFDDFEFNQTLPNFVINRLSSVESYGAFVGKASLRKLSVAEFLILADENHECVSRPSLLKE
;
A
#
# COMPACT_ATOMS: atom_id res chain seq x y z
N MET A 1 -24.59 47.18 74.35
CA MET A 1 -23.63 46.15 74.79
C MET A 1 -23.40 45.17 73.66
N LYS A 2 -22.15 44.72 73.51
CA LYS A 2 -21.54 44.06 72.35
C LYS A 2 -22.15 42.67 72.04
N LYS A 3 -22.25 42.35 70.74
CA LYS A 3 -21.74 41.14 70.05
C LYS A 3 -22.60 40.84 68.81
N ALA A 4 -22.17 41.32 67.65
CA ALA A 4 -22.60 40.78 66.36
C ALA A 4 -21.37 40.12 65.72
N PHE A 5 -21.51 38.83 65.48
CA PHE A 5 -20.49 37.91 65.00
C PHE A 5 -20.10 38.24 63.54
N LEU A 6 -18.80 38.23 63.28
CA LEU A 6 -18.20 38.25 61.94
C LEU A 6 -18.64 36.99 61.17
N LEU A 7 -19.42 37.17 60.10
CA LEU A 7 -19.53 36.19 59.02
C LEU A 7 -18.68 36.65 57.83
N VAL A 8 -17.45 36.18 57.81
CA VAL A 8 -16.61 36.15 56.61
C VAL A 8 -17.16 35.02 55.75
N SER A 9 -17.97 35.36 54.74
CA SER A 9 -18.33 34.43 53.68
C SER A 9 -17.32 34.58 52.55
N LEU A 10 -16.45 33.58 52.46
CA LEU A 10 -15.47 33.35 51.41
C LEU A 10 -16.21 33.13 50.07
N LEU A 11 -16.31 34.17 49.23
CA LEU A 11 -16.56 33.99 47.80
C LEU A 11 -15.26 33.53 47.14
N SER A 12 -15.00 32.23 47.16
CA SER A 12 -14.00 31.60 46.29
C SER A 12 -14.67 31.23 44.98
N THR A 13 -14.50 32.10 44.00
CA THR A 13 -14.86 31.92 42.60
C THR A 13 -14.19 30.65 42.04
N PHE A 14 -15.00 29.67 41.65
CA PHE A 14 -14.57 28.60 40.76
C PHE A 14 -14.35 29.18 39.36
N LEU A 15 -13.12 29.64 39.09
CA LEU A 15 -12.63 29.84 37.74
C LEU A 15 -12.32 28.46 37.15
N ILE A 16 -13.34 27.80 36.59
CA ILE A 16 -13.15 26.64 35.71
C ILE A 16 -12.63 27.20 34.39
N GLY A 17 -11.32 27.37 34.29
CA GLY A 17 -10.64 27.59 33.03
C GLY A 17 -10.69 26.30 32.22
N CYS A 18 -11.69 26.16 31.34
CA CYS A 18 -11.62 25.22 30.24
C CYS A 18 -10.50 25.69 29.30
N SER A 19 -9.27 25.29 29.61
CA SER A 19 -8.19 25.30 28.62
C SER A 19 -8.60 24.28 27.56
N SER A 20 -9.26 24.77 26.52
CA SER A 20 -9.30 24.10 25.23
C SER A 20 -7.86 24.07 24.73
N THR A 21 -7.12 23.05 25.16
CA THR A 21 -5.91 22.62 24.47
C THR A 21 -6.40 22.13 23.12
N SER A 22 -6.38 23.04 22.13
CA SER A 22 -6.44 22.63 20.73
C SER A 22 -5.40 21.53 20.57
N PRO A 23 -5.77 20.33 20.10
CA PRO A 23 -4.79 19.28 19.90
C PRO A 23 -3.75 19.89 18.95
N SER A 24 -2.50 19.97 19.41
CA SER A 24 -1.40 20.32 18.55
C SER A 24 -1.51 19.41 17.34
N LYS A 25 -1.80 19.99 16.17
CA LYS A 25 -1.79 19.24 14.90
C LYS A 25 -0.45 18.53 14.87
N ASN A 26 -0.50 17.21 14.85
CA ASN A 26 0.68 16.38 14.74
C ASN A 26 1.37 16.83 13.45
N LEU A 27 2.52 17.52 13.57
CA LEU A 27 3.24 18.15 12.45
C LEU A 27 3.74 17.12 11.42
N GLU A 28 3.68 15.84 11.78
CA GLU A 28 4.13 14.68 11.04
C GLU A 28 2.98 13.66 10.91
N GLN A 29 1.82 14.09 10.40
CA GLN A 29 0.72 13.18 10.11
C GLN A 29 1.07 12.36 8.87
N PHE A 30 1.32 11.06 9.10
CA PHE A 30 1.48 10.07 8.05
C PHE A 30 0.20 9.30 7.84
N GLU A 31 -0.22 9.14 6.58
CA GLU A 31 -1.38 8.35 6.19
C GLU A 31 -0.96 7.31 5.18
N THR A 32 -1.34 6.05 5.40
CA THR A 32 -0.99 4.95 4.49
C THR A 32 -2.24 4.40 3.84
N HIS A 33 -2.17 4.31 2.52
CA HIS A 33 -3.20 3.77 1.66
C HIS A 33 -2.64 2.57 0.90
N THR A 34 -3.51 1.64 0.55
CA THR A 34 -3.11 0.45 -0.20
C THR A 34 -4.07 0.22 -1.35
N GLY A 35 -3.58 -0.42 -2.40
CA GLY A 35 -4.37 -0.65 -3.60
C GLY A 35 -3.78 -1.76 -4.44
N GLY A 36 -4.32 -1.92 -5.65
CA GLY A 36 -3.81 -2.88 -6.61
C GLY A 36 -4.60 -2.88 -7.89
N GLN A 37 -4.10 -3.57 -8.89
CA GLN A 37 -4.79 -3.71 -10.17
C GLN A 37 -4.31 -4.93 -10.95
N VAL A 38 -5.11 -5.36 -11.92
CA VAL A 38 -4.71 -6.32 -12.94
C VAL A 38 -4.61 -5.62 -14.30
N MET A 39 -3.45 -5.74 -14.96
CA MET A 39 -3.21 -5.22 -16.31
C MET A 39 -2.63 -6.31 -17.21
N GLY A 40 -3.47 -6.90 -18.06
CA GLY A 40 -3.08 -8.07 -18.87
C GLY A 40 -2.77 -9.26 -17.96
N ASP A 41 -1.57 -9.81 -18.06
CA ASP A 41 -1.09 -10.91 -17.21
C ASP A 41 -0.43 -10.42 -15.91
N ALA A 42 -0.38 -9.10 -15.69
CA ALA A 42 0.28 -8.52 -14.53
C ALA A 42 -0.69 -8.22 -13.39
N THR A 43 -0.42 -8.74 -12.19
CA THR A 43 -1.11 -8.35 -10.96
C THR A 43 -0.18 -7.48 -10.13
N SER A 44 -0.66 -6.33 -9.68
CA SER A 44 0.12 -5.37 -8.90
C SER A 44 -0.53 -5.05 -7.56
N PHE A 45 0.25 -5.02 -6.49
CA PHE A 45 -0.13 -4.55 -5.16
C PHE A 45 0.63 -3.27 -4.82
N TYR A 46 -0.05 -2.32 -4.20
CA TYR A 46 0.46 -0.98 -3.94
C TYR A 46 0.36 -0.58 -2.47
N TRP A 47 1.35 0.15 -2.00
CA TRP A 47 1.38 0.83 -0.71
C TRP A 47 1.87 2.25 -0.92
N VAL A 48 1.12 3.24 -0.44
CA VAL A 48 1.49 4.66 -0.51
C VAL A 48 1.36 5.26 0.87
N THR A 49 2.43 5.90 1.35
CA THR A 49 2.44 6.66 2.58
C THR A 49 2.63 8.14 2.26
N ASN A 50 1.61 8.93 2.58
CA ASN A 50 1.66 10.38 2.48
C ASN A 50 2.15 11.00 3.79
N LYS A 51 2.92 12.08 3.70
CA LYS A 51 3.19 13.01 4.80
C LYS A 51 2.39 14.26 4.53
N LEU A 52 1.43 14.57 5.40
CA LEU A 52 0.38 15.56 5.13
C LEU A 52 -0.36 15.19 3.83
N THR A 53 -0.26 16.02 2.78
CA THR A 53 -0.93 15.80 1.49
C THR A 53 0.04 15.41 0.38
N GLN A 54 1.30 15.12 0.70
CA GLN A 54 2.33 14.80 -0.29
C GLN A 54 2.82 13.36 -0.13
N PRO A 55 3.11 12.65 -1.23
CA PRO A 55 3.72 11.34 -1.18
C PRO A 55 5.08 11.43 -0.48
N HIS A 56 5.29 10.54 0.47
CA HIS A 56 6.56 10.42 1.18
C HIS A 56 7.29 9.14 0.77
N THR A 57 6.58 8.01 0.80
CA THR A 57 7.07 6.74 0.26
C THR A 57 5.96 6.04 -0.51
N SER A 58 6.34 5.22 -1.49
CA SER A 58 5.43 4.26 -2.08
C SER A 58 6.16 2.96 -2.37
N ALA A 59 5.43 1.88 -2.59
CA ALA A 59 6.00 0.59 -2.91
C ALA A 59 5.04 -0.20 -3.80
N ASP A 60 5.60 -1.10 -4.61
CA ASP A 60 4.82 -2.05 -5.40
C ASP A 60 5.36 -3.48 -5.31
N TYR A 61 4.47 -4.45 -5.48
CA TYR A 61 4.80 -5.83 -5.77
C TYR A 61 4.02 -6.24 -7.01
N VAL A 62 4.71 -6.78 -8.00
CA VAL A 62 4.13 -7.09 -9.31
C VAL A 62 4.52 -8.51 -9.72
N THR A 63 3.54 -9.32 -10.08
CA THR A 63 3.73 -10.62 -10.74
C THR A 63 3.25 -10.50 -12.18
N MET A 64 3.92 -11.18 -13.11
CA MET A 64 3.64 -11.10 -14.55
C MET A 64 3.57 -12.50 -15.16
N GLY A 65 2.79 -13.40 -14.56
CA GLY A 65 2.74 -14.81 -14.96
C GLY A 65 4.14 -15.43 -15.11
N ASP A 66 4.39 -16.06 -16.27
CA ASP A 66 5.67 -16.70 -16.59
C ASP A 66 6.81 -15.73 -16.93
N TYR A 67 6.54 -14.41 -17.00
CA TYR A 67 7.55 -13.40 -17.34
C TYR A 67 8.38 -12.97 -16.14
N GLY A 68 7.92 -13.27 -14.92
CA GLY A 68 8.64 -13.02 -13.67
C GLY A 68 7.85 -12.15 -12.70
N TRP A 69 8.58 -11.54 -11.76
CA TRP A 69 8.02 -10.76 -10.68
C TRP A 69 9.02 -9.71 -10.21
N TYR A 70 8.53 -8.67 -9.56
CA TYR A 70 9.39 -7.71 -8.87
C TYR A 70 8.71 -7.04 -7.69
N LYS A 71 9.53 -6.45 -6.84
CA LYS A 71 9.11 -5.49 -5.82
C LYS A 71 9.92 -4.22 -5.94
N THR A 72 9.28 -3.08 -5.66
CA THR A 72 9.93 -1.77 -5.69
C THR A 72 9.61 -0.99 -4.43
N ASP A 73 10.57 -0.20 -3.99
CA ASP A 73 10.43 0.77 -2.91
C ASP A 73 10.86 2.13 -3.44
N TYR A 74 10.02 3.15 -3.25
CA TYR A 74 10.16 4.50 -3.80
C TYR A 74 10.17 5.52 -2.66
N VAL A 75 11.02 6.54 -2.78
CA VAL A 75 11.05 7.70 -1.89
C VAL A 75 10.75 8.97 -2.68
N TRP A 76 9.89 9.79 -2.10
CA TRP A 76 9.37 11.01 -2.71
C TRP A 76 9.70 12.22 -1.86
N SER A 77 9.81 13.38 -2.50
CA SER A 77 9.91 14.68 -1.85
C SER A 77 9.42 15.74 -2.81
N GLU A 78 8.49 16.58 -2.33
CA GLU A 78 7.89 17.67 -3.13
C GLU A 78 7.31 17.13 -4.46
N ASP A 79 6.59 16.00 -4.39
CA ASP A 79 5.99 15.31 -5.56
C ASP A 79 6.99 14.82 -6.62
N VAL A 80 8.29 14.85 -6.31
CA VAL A 80 9.35 14.34 -7.19
C VAL A 80 9.91 13.04 -6.64
N LEU A 81 9.99 12.01 -7.50
CA LEU A 81 10.67 10.76 -7.18
C LEU A 81 12.16 11.03 -6.93
N ARG A 82 12.65 10.73 -5.71
CA ARG A 82 14.04 10.95 -5.30
C ARG A 82 14.90 9.71 -5.42
N GLU A 83 14.34 8.55 -5.11
CA GLU A 83 15.09 7.31 -5.12
C GLU A 83 14.13 6.14 -5.31
N PHE A 84 14.58 5.10 -6.01
CA PHE A 84 13.92 3.82 -5.96
C PHE A 84 14.91 2.68 -6.03
N VAL A 85 14.56 1.56 -5.41
CA VAL A 85 15.21 0.27 -5.60
C VAL A 85 14.15 -0.72 -6.04
N ARG A 86 14.41 -1.43 -7.15
CA ARG A 86 13.61 -2.55 -7.62
C ARG A 86 14.46 -3.81 -7.64
N GLU A 87 13.92 -4.91 -7.17
CA GLU A 87 14.54 -6.23 -7.32
C GLU A 87 13.49 -7.30 -7.60
N GLY A 88 13.91 -8.37 -8.27
CA GLY A 88 13.03 -9.46 -8.65
C GLY A 88 13.68 -10.36 -9.67
N GLU A 89 12.86 -11.02 -10.47
CA GLU A 89 13.28 -11.92 -11.54
C GLU A 89 12.56 -11.56 -12.84
N LEU A 90 13.30 -11.61 -13.95
CA LEU A 90 12.76 -11.42 -15.29
C LEU A 90 13.11 -12.61 -16.15
N ARG A 91 12.22 -12.96 -17.07
CA ARG A 91 12.51 -13.96 -18.09
C ARG A 91 13.51 -13.41 -19.11
N ASP A 92 14.61 -14.13 -19.33
CA ASP A 92 15.63 -13.80 -20.34
C ASP A 92 15.33 -14.42 -21.71
N ASP A 93 16.23 -14.17 -22.67
CA ASP A 93 16.12 -14.70 -24.05
C ASP A 93 16.16 -16.24 -24.11
N SER A 94 16.67 -16.90 -23.07
CA SER A 94 16.69 -18.36 -22.93
C SER A 94 15.42 -18.91 -22.27
N LEU A 95 14.44 -18.06 -21.99
CA LEU A 95 13.21 -18.34 -21.25
C LEU A 95 13.44 -18.68 -19.77
N ALA A 96 14.64 -18.46 -19.25
CA ALA A 96 14.95 -18.68 -17.84
C ALA A 96 14.67 -17.40 -17.03
N LEU A 97 14.16 -17.57 -15.81
CA LEU A 97 14.09 -16.46 -14.86
C LEU A 97 15.50 -16.14 -14.34
N VAL A 98 15.88 -14.87 -14.47
CA VAL A 98 17.17 -14.36 -13.99
C VAL A 98 16.94 -13.23 -12.99
N PRO A 99 17.69 -13.19 -11.88
CA PRO A 99 17.54 -12.12 -10.90
C PRO A 99 17.99 -10.80 -11.51
N TYR A 100 17.30 -9.71 -11.18
CA TYR A 100 17.71 -8.37 -11.58
C TYR A 100 17.52 -7.38 -10.45
N ARG A 101 18.27 -6.28 -10.51
CA ARG A 101 18.15 -5.18 -9.57
C ARG A 101 18.41 -3.85 -10.26
N VAL A 102 17.58 -2.88 -9.95
CA VAL A 102 17.67 -1.50 -10.41
C VAL A 102 17.72 -0.60 -9.19
N HIS A 103 18.62 0.37 -9.18
CA HIS A 103 18.70 1.39 -8.14
C HIS A 103 19.03 2.72 -8.79
N VAL A 104 18.16 3.70 -8.62
CA VAL A 104 18.33 5.04 -9.19
C VAL A 104 18.07 6.09 -8.11
N ARG A 105 18.87 7.16 -8.13
CA ARG A 105 18.60 8.39 -7.36
C ARG A 105 18.49 9.56 -8.31
N PHE A 106 17.56 10.46 -8.02
CA PHE A 106 17.29 11.66 -8.76
C PHE A 106 17.58 12.91 -7.91
N ASN A 107 17.99 13.99 -8.57
CA ASN A 107 18.13 15.30 -7.94
C ASN A 107 16.77 16.04 -7.85
N GLN A 108 16.83 17.32 -7.45
CA GLN A 108 15.67 18.20 -7.35
C GLN A 108 14.90 18.38 -8.67
N SER A 109 15.60 18.46 -9.81
CA SER A 109 15.03 18.56 -11.15
C SER A 109 14.53 17.22 -11.72
N GLY A 110 14.70 16.11 -11.00
CA GLY A 110 14.30 14.78 -11.45
C GLY A 110 15.30 14.12 -12.40
N GLU A 111 16.53 14.63 -12.51
CA GLU A 111 17.61 14.05 -13.30
C GLU A 111 18.33 12.96 -12.51
N ALA A 112 18.66 11.85 -13.17
CA ALA A 112 19.31 10.72 -12.52
C ALA A 112 20.78 11.04 -12.17
N VAL A 113 21.09 11.10 -10.87
CA VAL A 113 22.44 11.37 -10.35
C VAL A 113 23.17 10.12 -9.88
N TYR A 114 22.44 9.00 -9.72
CA TYR A 114 23.00 7.68 -9.46
C TYR A 114 22.18 6.64 -10.20
N GLN A 115 22.85 5.65 -10.80
CA GLN A 115 22.21 4.57 -11.55
C GLN A 115 23.00 3.28 -11.39
N GLN A 116 22.33 2.21 -11.00
CA GLN A 116 22.85 0.84 -11.06
C GLN A 116 21.77 -0.07 -11.62
N TYR A 117 22.09 -0.78 -12.71
CA TYR A 117 21.23 -1.80 -13.27
C TYR A 117 22.01 -3.08 -13.47
N ARG A 118 21.53 -4.16 -12.86
CA ARG A 118 22.14 -5.48 -12.91
C ARG A 118 21.12 -6.52 -13.33
N ILE A 119 21.50 -7.38 -14.29
CA ILE A 119 20.76 -8.58 -14.65
C ILE A 119 21.70 -9.78 -14.50
N GLY A 120 21.35 -10.73 -13.65
CA GLY A 120 22.23 -11.79 -13.19
C GLY A 120 23.52 -11.21 -12.62
N LYS A 121 24.65 -11.51 -13.29
CA LYS A 121 25.99 -11.00 -12.92
C LYS A 121 26.44 -9.79 -13.75
N LYS A 122 25.64 -9.35 -14.73
CA LYS A 122 26.00 -8.29 -15.69
C LYS A 122 25.50 -6.94 -15.20
N VAL A 123 26.37 -5.93 -15.25
CA VAL A 123 25.98 -4.52 -15.04
C VAL A 123 25.74 -3.90 -16.41
N LEU A 124 24.59 -3.26 -16.57
CA LEU A 124 24.13 -2.69 -17.84
C LEU A 124 23.83 -1.19 -17.66
N PRO A 125 24.01 -0.38 -18.70
CA PRO A 125 23.54 1.00 -18.69
C PRO A 125 22.02 1.04 -18.70
N LEU A 126 21.42 1.99 -17.98
CA LEU A 126 20.01 2.33 -18.12
C LEU A 126 19.84 3.34 -19.25
N GLN A 127 18.91 3.07 -20.15
CA GLN A 127 18.53 4.01 -21.21
C GLN A 127 17.54 5.06 -20.67
N SER A 128 17.52 6.25 -21.26
CA SER A 128 16.59 7.32 -20.87
C SER A 128 15.13 6.85 -20.90
N VAL A 129 14.73 6.12 -21.94
CA VAL A 129 13.37 5.56 -22.06
C VAL A 129 13.02 4.61 -20.91
N GLN A 130 14.00 3.87 -20.37
CA GLN A 130 13.77 3.00 -19.21
C GLN A 130 13.59 3.82 -17.94
N LEU A 131 14.38 4.89 -17.76
CA LEU A 131 14.25 5.81 -16.63
C LEU A 131 12.88 6.50 -16.64
N ASP A 132 12.44 6.96 -17.80
CA ASP A 132 11.12 7.60 -17.96
C ASP A 132 10.00 6.62 -17.65
N ARG A 133 10.12 5.37 -18.11
CA ARG A 133 9.17 4.31 -17.77
C ARG A 133 9.11 4.04 -16.27
N TYR A 134 10.26 3.95 -15.57
CA TYR A 134 10.26 3.74 -14.12
C TYR A 134 9.59 4.90 -13.37
N LYS A 135 9.76 6.14 -13.83
CA LYS A 135 9.06 7.31 -13.26
C LYS A 135 7.55 7.21 -13.49
N GLN A 136 7.12 6.86 -14.70
CA GLN A 136 5.70 6.68 -15.01
C GLN A 136 5.06 5.56 -14.18
N GLU A 137 5.74 4.43 -14.03
CA GLU A 137 5.30 3.34 -13.16
C GLU A 137 5.17 3.81 -11.70
N ALA A 138 6.16 4.55 -11.18
CA ALA A 138 6.13 5.09 -9.83
C ALA A 138 4.96 6.07 -9.61
N THR A 139 4.70 6.96 -10.58
CA THR A 139 3.53 7.87 -10.54
C THR A 139 2.22 7.09 -10.61
N SER A 140 2.14 6.06 -11.46
CA SER A 140 0.94 5.22 -11.55
C SER A 140 0.59 4.53 -10.22
N VAL A 141 1.59 4.17 -9.40
CA VAL A 141 1.35 3.63 -8.05
C VAL A 141 0.61 4.65 -7.18
N LEU A 142 1.00 5.94 -7.26
CA LEU A 142 0.33 7.02 -6.54
C LEU A 142 -1.11 7.19 -7.05
N ASP A 143 -1.26 7.40 -8.37
CA ASP A 143 -2.55 7.72 -9.00
C ASP A 143 -3.61 6.65 -8.75
N VAL A 144 -3.24 5.37 -8.92
CA VAL A 144 -4.18 4.25 -8.73
C VAL A 144 -4.56 4.11 -7.26
N THR A 145 -3.59 4.22 -6.35
CA THR A 145 -3.85 4.08 -4.91
C THR A 145 -4.69 5.25 -4.39
N GLU A 146 -4.41 6.47 -4.82
CA GLU A 146 -5.19 7.66 -4.45
C GLU A 146 -6.63 7.54 -4.92
N LYS A 147 -6.84 7.19 -6.21
CA LYS A 147 -8.18 6.97 -6.75
C LYS A 147 -8.95 5.90 -5.97
N GLN A 148 -8.33 4.77 -5.67
CA GLN A 148 -8.97 3.70 -4.91
C GLN A 148 -9.29 4.16 -3.49
N ASN A 149 -8.38 4.87 -2.83
CA ASN A 149 -8.61 5.43 -1.50
C ASN A 149 -9.76 6.45 -1.48
N ASP A 150 -9.86 7.31 -2.48
CA ASP A 150 -10.96 8.29 -2.63
C ASP A 150 -12.31 7.59 -2.79
N GLU A 151 -12.32 6.43 -3.44
CA GLU A 151 -13.48 5.54 -3.53
C GLU A 151 -13.70 4.75 -2.23
N GLY A 152 -12.82 4.86 -1.24
CA GLY A 152 -12.82 4.13 0.03
C GLY A 152 -12.40 2.67 -0.09
N LEU A 153 -11.69 2.32 -1.16
CA LEU A 153 -11.20 0.97 -1.45
C LEU A 153 -9.78 0.78 -0.90
N GLU A 154 -9.46 -0.43 -0.48
CA GLU A 154 -8.14 -0.84 -0.02
C GLU A 154 -7.75 -2.22 -0.56
N LEU A 155 -6.45 -2.52 -0.56
CA LEU A 155 -5.93 -3.86 -0.85
C LEU A 155 -6.21 -4.79 0.33
N LEU A 156 -6.87 -5.90 0.05
CA LEU A 156 -7.24 -6.91 1.02
C LEU A 156 -6.74 -8.26 0.52
N GLN A 157 -5.94 -8.92 1.34
CA GLN A 157 -5.37 -10.24 1.05
C GLN A 157 -5.52 -11.16 2.26
N GLY A 158 -5.60 -12.45 2.01
CA GLY A 158 -5.89 -13.43 3.05
C GLY A 158 -6.30 -14.78 2.50
N TYR A 159 -6.86 -15.60 3.37
CA TYR A 159 -7.19 -16.99 3.10
C TYR A 159 -8.68 -17.23 3.24
N TRP A 160 -9.24 -17.90 2.25
CA TRP A 160 -10.59 -18.41 2.27
C TRP A 160 -10.57 -19.88 2.67
N ASN A 161 -11.35 -20.25 3.70
CA ASN A 161 -11.41 -21.63 4.22
C ASN A 161 -12.70 -22.38 3.80
N GLY A 162 -13.42 -21.89 2.79
CA GLY A 162 -14.74 -22.43 2.39
C GLY A 162 -15.93 -21.75 3.07
N LYS A 163 -15.72 -21.01 4.16
CA LYS A 163 -16.78 -20.33 4.90
C LYS A 163 -16.49 -18.87 5.23
N THR A 164 -15.26 -18.59 5.65
CA THR A 164 -14.84 -17.25 6.07
C THR A 164 -13.57 -16.84 5.35
N PHE A 165 -13.44 -15.53 5.12
CA PHE A 165 -12.20 -14.93 4.65
C PHE A 165 -11.44 -14.37 5.83
N GLN A 166 -10.24 -14.89 6.10
CA GLN A 166 -9.33 -14.35 7.11
C GLN A 166 -8.22 -13.54 6.43
N THR A 167 -8.16 -12.25 6.70
CA THR A 167 -7.09 -11.39 6.17
C THR A 167 -5.73 -11.81 6.71
N CYS A 168 -4.67 -11.45 5.99
CA CYS A 168 -3.30 -11.57 6.45
C CYS A 168 -3.02 -10.82 7.77
N SER A 169 -3.86 -9.85 8.13
CA SER A 169 -3.83 -9.12 9.41
C SER A 169 -4.67 -9.76 10.52
N GLY A 170 -5.35 -10.89 10.25
CA GLY A 170 -6.13 -11.65 11.22
C GLY A 170 -7.61 -11.24 11.36
N LYS A 171 -8.12 -10.30 10.56
CA LYS A 171 -9.55 -9.96 10.55
C LYS A 171 -10.33 -11.03 9.80
N GLN A 172 -11.49 -11.43 10.32
CA GLN A 172 -12.34 -12.44 9.71
C GLN A 172 -13.64 -11.83 9.17
N PHE A 173 -14.04 -12.26 7.98
CA PHE A 173 -15.27 -11.85 7.31
C PHE A 173 -16.11 -13.09 6.97
N ASP A 174 -17.37 -13.04 7.38
CA ASP A 174 -18.35 -14.12 7.17
C ASP A 174 -19.26 -13.85 5.96
N ASP A 175 -19.36 -12.58 5.56
CA ASP A 175 -20.17 -12.12 4.43
C ASP A 175 -19.25 -11.54 3.35
N PHE A 176 -19.19 -12.23 2.21
CA PHE A 176 -18.30 -11.92 1.10
C PHE A 176 -19.13 -11.64 -0.14
N GLU A 177 -19.19 -10.39 -0.57
CA GLU A 177 -19.98 -9.94 -1.72
C GLU A 177 -19.06 -9.45 -2.84
N PHE A 178 -19.32 -9.91 -4.06
CA PHE A 178 -18.67 -9.39 -5.26
C PHE A 178 -19.60 -8.40 -5.95
N ASN A 179 -19.14 -7.16 -6.13
CA ASN A 179 -19.93 -6.13 -6.84
C ASN A 179 -20.02 -6.41 -8.35
N GLN A 180 -19.14 -7.26 -8.88
CA GLN A 180 -19.13 -7.70 -10.26
C GLN A 180 -19.39 -9.21 -10.32
N THR A 181 -20.01 -9.68 -11.40
CA THR A 181 -20.19 -11.11 -11.64
C THR A 181 -18.82 -11.76 -11.83
N LEU A 182 -18.34 -12.46 -10.81
CA LEU A 182 -17.13 -13.25 -10.95
C LEU A 182 -17.32 -14.32 -12.03
N PRO A 183 -16.29 -14.64 -12.82
CA PRO A 183 -16.28 -15.84 -13.63
C PRO A 183 -16.57 -17.07 -12.75
N ASN A 184 -17.42 -18.00 -13.24
CA ASN A 184 -17.82 -19.21 -12.51
C ASN A 184 -16.63 -20.03 -11.98
N PHE A 185 -15.48 -20.00 -12.65
CA PHE A 185 -14.27 -20.67 -12.19
C PHE A 185 -13.75 -20.13 -10.84
N VAL A 186 -13.80 -18.81 -10.63
CA VAL A 186 -13.36 -18.18 -9.37
C VAL A 186 -14.32 -18.57 -8.23
N ILE A 187 -15.63 -18.55 -8.51
CA ILE A 187 -16.67 -18.99 -7.57
C ILE A 187 -16.50 -20.48 -7.21
N ASN A 188 -16.24 -21.33 -8.21
CA ASN A 188 -16.06 -22.76 -8.02
C ASN A 188 -14.78 -23.08 -7.23
N ARG A 189 -13.68 -22.36 -7.47
CA ARG A 189 -12.42 -22.59 -6.75
C ARG A 189 -12.49 -22.10 -5.31
N LEU A 190 -13.06 -20.91 -5.06
CA LEU A 190 -13.33 -20.44 -3.70
C LEU A 190 -14.26 -21.39 -2.93
N SER A 191 -15.29 -21.93 -3.57
CA SER A 191 -16.24 -22.82 -2.86
C SER A 191 -15.73 -24.24 -2.60
N SER A 192 -14.60 -24.67 -3.17
CA SER A 192 -14.17 -26.08 -3.13
C SER A 192 -12.81 -26.35 -2.47
N VAL A 193 -11.94 -25.35 -2.31
CA VAL A 193 -10.58 -25.54 -1.77
C VAL A 193 -10.14 -24.34 -0.94
N GLU A 194 -9.44 -24.59 0.17
CA GLU A 194 -8.75 -23.54 0.92
C GLU A 194 -7.78 -22.79 -0.01
N SER A 195 -7.92 -21.47 -0.09
CA SER A 195 -7.24 -20.68 -1.12
C SER A 195 -6.78 -19.34 -0.58
N TYR A 196 -5.60 -18.88 -1.00
CA TYR A 196 -5.19 -17.48 -0.85
C TYR A 196 -5.89 -16.62 -1.91
N GLY A 197 -6.35 -15.44 -1.51
CA GLY A 197 -6.91 -14.45 -2.42
C GLY A 197 -6.49 -13.03 -2.06
N ALA A 198 -6.30 -12.21 -3.09
CA ALA A 198 -6.19 -10.76 -2.93
C ALA A 198 -7.13 -10.01 -3.87
N PHE A 199 -7.67 -8.90 -3.38
CA PHE A 199 -8.65 -8.08 -4.07
C PHE A 199 -8.57 -6.63 -3.59
N VAL A 200 -9.14 -5.73 -4.38
CA VAL A 200 -9.43 -4.35 -3.98
C VAL A 200 -10.89 -4.27 -3.56
N GLY A 201 -11.16 -3.72 -2.38
CA GLY A 201 -12.51 -3.72 -1.83
C GLY A 201 -12.69 -2.89 -0.57
N LYS A 202 -13.86 -3.05 0.05
CA LYS A 202 -14.27 -2.39 1.29
C LYS A 202 -14.53 -3.43 2.37
N ALA A 203 -13.87 -3.26 3.50
CA ALA A 203 -14.19 -3.99 4.73
C ALA A 203 -15.12 -3.16 5.62
N SER A 204 -16.25 -3.75 6.06
CA SER A 204 -17.15 -3.16 7.05
C SER A 204 -17.65 -4.22 8.02
N LEU A 205 -17.32 -4.08 9.31
CA LEU A 205 -17.67 -5.01 10.40
C LEU A 205 -17.36 -6.49 10.08
N ARG A 206 -18.30 -7.21 9.45
CA ARG A 206 -18.17 -8.62 9.03
C ARG A 206 -18.38 -8.85 7.54
N LYS A 207 -18.64 -7.77 6.80
CA LYS A 207 -18.90 -7.76 5.37
C LYS A 207 -17.68 -7.26 4.61
N LEU A 208 -17.40 -7.94 3.51
CA LEU A 208 -16.33 -7.64 2.60
C LEU A 208 -16.92 -7.48 1.21
N SER A 209 -16.87 -6.26 0.67
CA SER A 209 -17.35 -5.94 -0.67
C SER A 209 -16.16 -5.83 -1.61
N VAL A 210 -16.10 -6.72 -2.60
CA VAL A 210 -15.02 -6.77 -3.59
C VAL A 210 -15.39 -5.93 -4.80
N ALA A 211 -14.55 -4.95 -5.11
CA ALA A 211 -14.63 -4.13 -6.31
C ALA A 211 -13.87 -4.76 -7.48
N GLU A 212 -12.65 -5.26 -7.22
CA GLU A 212 -11.78 -5.88 -8.22
C GLU A 212 -11.05 -7.09 -7.61
N PHE A 213 -11.03 -8.19 -8.36
CA PHE A 213 -10.29 -9.40 -7.98
C PHE A 213 -8.88 -9.37 -8.57
N LEU A 214 -7.84 -9.56 -7.75
CA LEU A 214 -6.45 -9.42 -8.19
C LEU A 214 -5.77 -10.76 -8.47
N ILE A 215 -5.85 -11.71 -7.53
CA ILE A 215 -5.20 -13.03 -7.66
C ILE A 215 -5.88 -14.08 -6.79
N LEU A 216 -5.90 -15.32 -7.30
CA LEU A 216 -6.27 -16.54 -6.57
C LEU A 216 -5.10 -17.51 -6.62
N ALA A 217 -4.62 -17.94 -5.45
CA ALA A 217 -3.56 -18.94 -5.33
C ALA A 217 -3.96 -20.03 -4.33
N ASP A 218 -3.15 -21.08 -4.23
CA ASP A 218 -3.36 -22.09 -3.20
C ASP A 218 -3.02 -21.56 -1.78
N GLU A 219 -3.37 -22.35 -0.77
CA GLU A 219 -3.16 -22.03 0.65
C GLU A 219 -1.69 -21.84 1.07
N ASN A 220 -0.72 -22.30 0.28
CA ASN A 220 0.71 -22.14 0.59
C ASN A 220 1.25 -20.80 0.10
N HIS A 221 0.45 -20.02 -0.64
CA HIS A 221 0.87 -18.69 -1.07
C HIS A 221 0.96 -17.75 0.14
N GLU A 222 2.17 -17.25 0.41
CA GLU A 222 2.41 -16.35 1.52
C GLU A 222 1.78 -14.97 1.30
N CYS A 223 1.42 -14.32 2.40
CA CYS A 223 0.97 -12.93 2.38
C CYS A 223 2.09 -12.00 1.89
N VAL A 224 1.77 -11.17 0.91
CA VAL A 224 2.74 -10.22 0.34
C VAL A 224 2.88 -9.04 1.30
N SER A 225 4.10 -8.84 1.80
CA SER A 225 4.43 -7.71 2.68
C SER A 225 4.82 -6.47 1.86
N ARG A 226 4.58 -5.27 2.40
CA ARG A 226 5.10 -4.02 1.83
C ARG A 226 6.62 -4.17 1.62
N PRO A 227 7.13 -3.93 0.39
CA PRO A 227 8.56 -3.91 0.14
C PRO A 227 9.30 -2.95 1.08
N SER A 228 10.51 -3.31 1.48
CA SER A 228 11.41 -2.46 2.25
C SER A 228 12.83 -2.68 1.72
N LEU A 229 13.16 -1.96 0.65
CA LEU A 229 14.44 -2.05 -0.06
C LEU A 229 15.31 -0.83 0.17
N LEU A 230 14.68 0.27 0.56
CA LEU A 230 15.32 1.49 1.02
C LEU A 230 15.29 1.51 2.55
N LYS A 231 16.33 2.09 3.15
CA LYS A 231 16.33 2.35 4.59
C LYS A 231 15.53 3.64 4.82
N GLU A 232 14.60 3.58 5.76
CA GLU A 232 13.94 4.76 6.33
C GLU A 232 14.93 5.62 7.13
#